data_AF-A0A353FD37-F1
#
_entry.id   AF-A0A353FD37-F1
#
_cell.length_a   1.000
_cell.length_b   1.000
_cell.length_c   1.000
_cell.angle_alpha   90.00
_cell.angle_beta   90.00
_cell.angle_gamma   90.00
#
_symmetry.space_group_name_H-M   'P 1'
#
loop_
_entity.id
_entity.type
_entity.pdbx_description
1 polymer ?
#
loop_
_entity_poly.entity_id
_entity_poly.type
_entity_poly.pdbx_seq_one_letter_code
_entity_poly.pdbx_strand_id
1 'polypeptide(L)'
;IYNTNSLADFIGAESEFIPAWSNMYNADYDVLNYQALPQNQEVLIGHIYGGILSKGPSWDPNNNPTVPSNTVYEVYLTRNVTTN
;
A
#
# COMPACT_ATOMS: atom_id res chain seq x y z
N ILE A 1 29.00 -1.99 15.64
CA ILE A 1 27.91 -1.48 16.48
C ILE A 1 26.70 -2.35 16.16
N TYR A 2 26.35 -3.28 17.05
CA TYR A 2 25.19 -4.14 16.85
C TYR A 2 23.94 -3.26 16.91
N ASN A 3 23.13 -3.27 15.85
CA ASN A 3 21.84 -2.61 15.87
C ASN A 3 20.96 -3.34 16.90
N THR A 4 20.72 -2.68 18.03
CA THR A 4 19.97 -3.23 19.18
C THR A 4 18.46 -3.17 18.99
N ASN A 5 17.98 -2.57 17.91
CA ASN A 5 16.55 -2.40 17.72
C ASN A 5 16.00 -3.63 17.01
N SER A 6 15.52 -4.59 17.80
CA SER A 6 14.78 -5.74 17.28
C SER A 6 13.53 -5.22 16.54
N LEU A 7 13.04 -5.94 15.53
CA LEU A 7 11.80 -5.59 14.83
C LEU A 7 10.61 -5.31 15.78
N ALA A 8 10.67 -5.76 17.04
CA ALA A 8 9.69 -5.49 18.08
C ALA A 8 9.67 -4.02 18.58
N ASP A 9 10.67 -3.19 18.31
CA ASP A 9 10.66 -1.77 18.69
C ASP A 9 9.81 -0.90 17.74
N PHE A 10 9.31 -1.48 16.65
CA PHE A 10 8.40 -0.83 15.69
C PHE A 10 6.93 -1.19 15.94
N ILE A 11 6.53 -1.26 17.21
CA ILE A 11 5.12 -1.13 17.60
C ILE A 11 4.63 0.22 17.04
N GLY A 12 3.73 0.19 16.06
CA GLY A 12 3.27 1.38 15.31
C GLY A 12 3.76 1.50 13.86
N ALA A 13 4.52 0.53 13.35
CA ALA A 13 4.82 0.41 11.92
C ALA A 13 3.78 -0.43 11.14
N GLU A 14 2.57 -0.52 11.70
CA GLU A 14 1.41 -1.02 10.99
C GLU A 14 1.11 -0.08 9.82
N SER A 15 0.68 -0.64 8.70
CA SER A 15 0.15 0.12 7.58
C SER A 15 -1.33 -0.13 7.51
N GLU A 16 -2.12 0.93 7.48
CA GLU A 16 -3.57 0.83 7.28
C GLU A 16 -3.90 1.21 5.85
N PHE A 17 -4.77 0.42 5.21
CA PHE A 17 -5.36 0.78 3.93
C PHE A 17 -6.73 1.41 4.16
N ILE A 18 -6.91 2.63 3.69
CA ILE A 18 -8.15 3.40 3.81
C ILE A 18 -8.80 3.47 2.42
N PRO A 19 -9.90 2.75 2.17
CA PRO A 19 -10.57 2.74 0.87
C PRO A 19 -11.06 4.14 0.48
N ALA A 20 -10.89 4.52 -0.78
CA ALA A 20 -11.52 5.72 -1.32
C ALA A 20 -13.02 5.45 -1.44
N TRP A 21 -13.84 6.18 -0.68
CA TRP A 21 -15.30 6.04 -0.70
C TRP A 21 -15.82 6.24 -2.12
N SER A 22 -16.24 5.15 -2.73
CA SER A 22 -16.72 5.09 -4.10
C SER A 22 -17.68 3.92 -4.24
N ASN A 23 -18.55 3.99 -5.24
CA ASN A 23 -19.44 2.92 -5.67
C ASN A 23 -18.72 1.68 -6.24
N MET A 24 -17.38 1.66 -6.21
CA MET A 24 -16.54 0.60 -6.74
C MET A 24 -16.31 -0.51 -5.71
N TYR A 25 -16.49 -0.21 -4.44
CA TYR A 25 -16.42 -1.16 -3.33
C TYR A 25 -17.78 -1.77 -3.07
N ASN A 26 -17.81 -3.09 -2.91
CA ASN A 26 -18.99 -3.77 -2.42
C ASN A 26 -19.11 -3.46 -0.92
N ALA A 27 -20.21 -2.81 -0.53
CA ALA A 27 -20.36 -2.07 0.72
C ALA A 27 -20.10 -2.87 2.01
N ASP A 28 -20.13 -4.20 1.95
CA ASP A 28 -20.11 -5.07 3.12
C ASP A 28 -18.74 -5.70 3.43
N TYR A 29 -17.76 -5.65 2.51
CA TYR A 29 -16.53 -6.48 2.66
C TYR A 29 -15.21 -5.81 2.25
N ASP A 30 -15.18 -4.50 1.99
CA ASP A 30 -13.99 -3.83 1.40
C ASP A 30 -13.48 -4.52 0.12
N VAL A 31 -14.38 -5.22 -0.60
CA VAL A 31 -14.06 -5.93 -1.84
C VAL A 31 -14.27 -4.98 -3.01
N LEU A 32 -13.20 -4.70 -3.74
CA LEU A 32 -13.26 -3.93 -4.97
C LEU A 32 -13.87 -4.75 -6.11
N ASN A 33 -14.93 -4.25 -6.75
CA ASN A 33 -15.46 -4.84 -7.97
C ASN A 33 -14.61 -4.42 -9.19
N TYR A 34 -13.64 -5.24 -9.56
CA TYR A 34 -12.74 -4.97 -10.69
C TYR A 34 -13.48 -4.70 -12.02
N GLN A 35 -14.65 -5.30 -12.23
CA GLN A 35 -15.43 -5.11 -13.46
C GLN A 35 -16.12 -3.74 -13.51
N ALA A 36 -16.33 -3.09 -12.35
CA ALA A 36 -16.89 -1.74 -12.27
C ALA A 36 -15.86 -0.64 -12.55
N LEU A 37 -14.56 -0.98 -12.61
CA LEU A 37 -13.52 -0.02 -12.93
C LEU A 37 -13.56 0.37 -14.42
N PRO A 38 -13.44 1.67 -14.75
CA PRO A 38 -13.26 2.13 -16.12
C PRO A 38 -11.99 1.52 -16.74
N GLN A 39 -12.09 1.12 -18.01
CA GLN A 39 -10.97 0.53 -18.74
C GLN A 39 -9.93 1.60 -19.10
N ASN A 40 -8.65 1.24 -19.00
CA ASN A 40 -7.51 2.07 -19.39
C ASN A 40 -7.50 3.46 -18.72
N GLN A 41 -8.12 3.58 -17.55
CA GLN A 41 -8.11 4.77 -16.71
C GLN A 41 -7.49 4.43 -15.37
N GLU A 42 -6.68 5.35 -14.87
CA GLU A 42 -6.12 5.27 -13.53
C GLU A 42 -7.19 5.74 -12.53
N VAL A 43 -7.49 4.88 -11.56
CA VAL A 43 -8.55 5.12 -10.59
C VAL A 43 -7.97 5.09 -9.19
N LEU A 44 -8.17 6.16 -8.42
CA LEU A 44 -7.84 6.18 -6.99
C LEU A 44 -8.73 5.18 -6.25
N ILE A 45 -8.14 4.14 -5.69
CA ILE A 45 -8.86 3.12 -4.93
C ILE A 45 -8.72 3.32 -3.42
N GLY A 46 -7.73 4.08 -2.95
CA GLY A 46 -7.59 4.36 -1.52
C GLY A 46 -6.25 4.97 -1.18
N HIS A 47 -5.94 4.95 0.11
CA HIS A 47 -4.72 5.50 0.67
C HIS A 47 -4.06 4.47 1.57
N ILE A 48 -2.73 4.44 1.58
CA ILE A 48 -1.96 3.73 2.61
C ILE A 48 -1.40 4.79 3.55
N TYR A 49 -1.67 4.63 4.84
CA TYR A 49 -1.06 5.42 5.91
C TYR A 49 -0.20 4.52 6.79
N GLY A 50 0.99 5.01 7.13
CA GLY A 50 1.92 4.28 7.99
C GLY A 50 2.79 3.28 7.22
N GLY A 51 3.25 2.26 7.93
CA GLY A 51 4.12 1.23 7.39
C GLY A 51 5.61 1.54 7.39
N ILE A 52 6.35 0.63 6.79
CA ILE A 52 7.81 0.63 6.73
C ILE A 52 8.25 0.91 5.30
N LEU A 53 9.01 1.98 5.10
CA LEU A 53 9.64 2.26 3.81
C LEU A 53 10.88 1.39 3.65
N SER A 54 10.91 0.55 2.61
CA SER A 54 12.12 -0.12 2.13
C SER A 54 12.71 0.68 0.97
N LYS A 55 14.00 1.01 1.03
CA LYS A 55 14.74 1.76 0.01
C LYS A 55 15.35 0.88 -1.08
N GLY A 56 14.98 -0.39 -1.16
CA GLY A 56 15.60 -1.34 -2.08
C GLY A 56 14.77 -2.61 -2.30
N PRO A 57 15.08 -3.39 -3.35
CA PRO A 57 14.27 -4.53 -3.79
C PRO A 57 14.29 -5.72 -2.81
N SER A 58 15.25 -5.75 -1.88
CA SER A 58 15.38 -6.78 -0.85
C SER A 58 15.78 -6.14 0.49
N TRP A 59 15.25 -6.66 1.59
CA TRP A 59 15.64 -6.20 2.92
C TRP A 59 17.11 -6.54 3.21
N ASP A 60 17.91 -5.52 3.51
CA ASP A 60 19.29 -5.63 3.98
C ASP A 60 19.45 -4.62 5.12
N PRO A 61 19.69 -5.05 6.38
CA PRO A 61 19.77 -4.14 7.51
C PRO A 61 20.95 -3.16 7.43
N ASN A 62 21.97 -3.43 6.60
CA ASN A 62 23.16 -2.59 6.45
C ASN A 62 23.08 -1.65 5.25
N ASN A 63 22.40 -2.07 4.16
CA ASN A 63 22.33 -1.32 2.91
C ASN A 63 20.94 -0.79 2.56
N ASN A 64 19.89 -1.40 3.10
CA ASN A 64 18.51 -1.05 2.87
C ASN A 64 17.73 -0.97 4.20
N PRO A 65 18.14 -0.06 5.11
CA PRO A 65 17.49 0.09 6.39
C PRO A 65 16.05 0.55 6.18
N THR A 66 15.15 -0.24 6.73
CA THR A 66 13.74 0.05 6.81
C THR A 66 13.47 1.13 7.85
N VAL A 67 12.72 2.16 7.48
CA VAL A 67 12.35 3.26 8.38
C VAL A 67 10.83 3.41 8.44
N PRO A 68 10.24 3.68 9.61
CA PRO A 68 8.83 4.05 9.69
C PRO A 68 8.56 5.29 8.86
N SER A 69 7.41 5.32 8.20
CA SER A 69 6.95 6.47 7.41
C SER A 69 5.54 6.86 7.85
N ASN A 70 5.30 8.16 8.03
CA ASN A 70 3.97 8.73 8.21
C ASN A 70 3.42 9.35 6.91
N THR A 71 4.09 9.09 5.78
CA THR A 71 3.65 9.57 4.47
C THR A 71 2.37 8.84 4.09
N VAL A 72 1.38 9.60 3.62
CA VAL A 72 0.18 9.04 3.02
C VAL A 72 0.48 8.77 1.54
N TYR A 73 0.28 7.54 1.10
CA TYR A 73 0.41 7.15 -0.30
C TYR A 73 -0.96 6.96 -0.92
N GLU A 74 -1.20 7.61 -2.05
CA GLU A 74 -2.36 7.33 -2.88
C GLU A 74 -2.15 6.02 -3.64
N VAL A 75 -3.17 5.17 -3.64
CA VAL A 75 -3.15 3.87 -4.33
C VAL A 75 -4.08 3.95 -5.51
N TYR A 76 -3.50 3.75 -6.69
CA TYR A 76 -4.21 3.78 -7.96
C TYR A 76 -4.25 2.39 -8.60
N LEU A 77 -5.35 2.10 -9.28
CA LEU A 77 -5.52 0.88 -10.05
C LEU A 77 -6.01 1.19 -11.46
N THR A 78 -5.40 0.53 -12.44
CA THR A 78 -5.80 0.62 -13.85
C THR A 78 -6.26 -0.75 -14.32
N ARG A 79 -7.48 -0.82 -14.85
CA ARG A 79 -7.97 -2.02 -15.53
C ARG A 79 -7.44 -2.05 -16.96
N ASN A 80 -6.40 -2.85 -17.19
CA ASN A 80 -5.90 -3.13 -18.54
C ASN A 80 -6.65 -4.33 -19.11
N VAL A 81 -7.37 -4.12 -20.21
CA VAL A 81 -7.95 -5.22 -20.99
C VAL A 81 -7.12 -5.37 -22.24
N THR A 82 -6.25 -6.37 -22.27
CA THR A 82 -5.53 -6.74 -23.49
C THR A 82 -6.51 -7.45 -24.41
N THR A 83 -6.94 -6.79 -25.49
CA THR A 83 -7.61 -7.48 -26.61
C THR A 83 -6.56 -8.34 -27.30
N ASN A 84 -6.65 -9.66 -27.12
CA ASN A 84 -5.94 -10.62 -27.97
C ASN A 84 -6.57 -10.68 -29.37
#